data_AF-A0A9N9C7E5-F1
#
_entry.id   AF-A0A9N9C7E5-F1
#
_cell.length_a   1.000
_cell.length_b   1.000
_cell.length_c   1.000
_cell.angle_alpha   90.00
_cell.angle_beta   90.00
_cell.angle_gamma   90.00
#
_symmetry.space_group_name_H-M   'P 1'
#
loop_
_entity.id
_entity.type
_entity.pdbx_description
1 polymer ?
#
loop_
_entity_poly.entity_id
_entity_poly.type
_entity_poly.pdbx_seq_one_letter_code
_entity_poly.pdbx_strand_id
1 'polypeptide(L)'
;MTDIHDELNKLSIKQTIKDAAGIFSFGADRAKDAAIDAKLGGLADAVGDLQDGLNNVNNKIDAQGKVLAGAIDGVKSKLEGALKQQGEKFDQDIKNLDAKIATAQGENLRKFEEQKRAMKAQKQELESKIQEVTENLTRAQNQLRKELQDFRNEQTTETQQAFEDTQAEYERRTKIIEAQIEDNQETIEEFNEQLTNVRNEQAKQRVQQEEILEELQETNDILFAQQRKLNLVAEQMNDIQEEVHERMDKLSQKLDDRINETLTIAQNTNQKLDKLTEENPPKETEKSVSKLAPLAKTSQKPRDICLLLIVDEKETIPETKIKGEHESAPLTKEDQRKEEQAQPNEQNTEAAGEETKQSDNVLEEIEKLKTETLTRLQTIQQEISTGLEEIESSPTKSKPPKPSTITASQVLQAQSKVKIKQKALQRQKEEEKKAKQQAQAQPTKQNQKQLQEEEKETKQAEKELNQAQTELEHLEKKLEFEETLEAKEQELEENQSEELQQQWSTVQALSQQALQENQDQEKSEETKEEELDKKLEELTQQLKEMEQTAAASQKTMTMFMLFLIIFLLEYVVYKRNGLPGLVILNITLAIAYYHRDTLKEYSEL
;
A
#
# COMPACT_ATOMS: atom_id res chain seq x y z
N MET A 1 19.80 -56.13 -61.75
CA MET A 1 20.40 -57.28 -62.45
C MET A 1 19.78 -57.30 -63.82
N THR A 2 20.57 -57.03 -64.85
CA THR A 2 20.11 -56.74 -66.21
C THR A 2 20.92 -57.54 -67.21
N ASP A 3 20.24 -57.90 -68.31
CA ASP A 3 20.77 -58.13 -69.67
C ASP A 3 21.47 -59.44 -70.08
N ILE A 4 21.30 -59.73 -71.39
CA ILE A 4 22.00 -60.72 -72.28
C ILE A 4 21.47 -62.17 -72.11
N HIS A 5 20.57 -62.76 -72.94
CA HIS A 5 20.28 -62.65 -74.40
C HIS A 5 21.47 -63.11 -75.27
N ASP A 6 21.41 -63.83 -76.40
CA ASP A 6 20.44 -64.66 -77.12
C ASP A 6 21.24 -65.50 -78.17
N GLU A 7 20.60 -66.16 -79.14
CA GLU A 7 21.15 -66.90 -80.30
C GLU A 7 21.76 -68.30 -80.00
N LEU A 8 21.53 -69.34 -80.81
CA LEU A 8 21.44 -69.32 -82.28
C LEU A 8 20.56 -70.47 -82.83
N ASN A 9 19.76 -70.17 -83.87
CA ASN A 9 18.85 -71.09 -84.54
C ASN A 9 19.19 -71.15 -86.05
N LYS A 10 18.82 -72.25 -86.71
CA LYS A 10 18.89 -72.54 -88.16
C LYS A 10 20.28 -72.84 -88.75
N LEU A 11 20.42 -74.07 -89.23
CA LEU A 11 20.74 -74.26 -90.65
C LEU A 11 19.99 -75.47 -91.22
N SER A 12 19.13 -75.19 -92.19
CA SER A 12 18.32 -76.16 -92.92
C SER A 12 18.80 -76.18 -94.37
N ILE A 13 19.18 -77.34 -94.89
CA ILE A 13 19.31 -77.57 -96.33
C ILE A 13 18.64 -78.91 -96.68
N LYS A 14 17.60 -78.82 -97.52
CA LYS A 14 17.01 -79.93 -98.28
C LYS A 14 17.73 -80.05 -99.63
N GLN A 15 17.76 -81.26 -100.20
CA GLN A 15 17.57 -81.65 -101.62
C GLN A 15 18.00 -83.15 -101.68
N THR A 16 17.19 -84.18 -101.90
CA THR A 16 16.19 -84.51 -102.94
C THR A 16 16.80 -84.95 -104.28
N ILE A 17 16.68 -86.25 -104.58
CA ILE A 17 16.45 -86.94 -105.88
C ILE A 17 16.19 -88.43 -105.49
N LYS A 18 15.02 -89.05 -105.78
CA LYS A 18 14.53 -89.61 -107.06
C LYS A 18 15.42 -90.76 -107.57
N ASP A 19 14.97 -91.92 -108.08
CA ASP A 19 13.73 -92.46 -108.68
C ASP A 19 13.84 -94.03 -108.55
N ALA A 20 12.94 -94.95 -108.92
CA ALA A 20 11.48 -95.03 -109.16
C ALA A 20 11.09 -96.54 -109.30
N ALA A 21 9.77 -96.86 -109.31
CA ALA A 21 9.05 -98.05 -109.87
C ALA A 21 9.71 -99.46 -109.89
N GLY A 22 9.02 -100.58 -109.61
CA GLY A 22 7.58 -100.87 -109.66
C GLY A 22 7.25 -101.87 -110.80
N ILE A 23 6.03 -102.46 -110.76
CA ILE A 23 5.29 -103.15 -111.86
C ILE A 23 5.31 -104.71 -111.93
N PHE A 24 4.14 -105.30 -111.56
CA PHE A 24 3.43 -106.47 -112.17
C PHE A 24 4.10 -107.89 -112.17
N SER A 25 3.39 -109.02 -112.33
CA SER A 25 2.00 -109.44 -112.05
C SER A 25 1.75 -110.91 -112.44
N PHE A 26 0.79 -111.59 -111.77
CA PHE A 26 -0.14 -112.61 -112.33
C PHE A 26 0.35 -113.97 -112.90
N GLY A 27 -0.51 -115.00 -112.73
CA GLY A 27 -0.65 -116.17 -113.62
C GLY A 27 0.29 -117.35 -113.33
N ALA A 28 -0.04 -118.41 -112.60
CA ALA A 28 -1.17 -119.36 -112.71
C ALA A 28 -1.07 -120.36 -113.89
N ASP A 29 -0.70 -121.60 -113.51
CA ASP A 29 -1.16 -122.91 -114.01
C ASP A 29 -0.79 -123.53 -115.39
N ARG A 30 -0.18 -124.73 -115.26
CA ARG A 30 -0.37 -125.99 -116.01
C ARG A 30 0.13 -126.18 -117.46
N ALA A 31 1.27 -126.87 -117.55
CA ALA A 31 1.44 -128.18 -118.23
C ALA A 31 2.85 -128.72 -117.88
N LYS A 32 3.05 -129.47 -116.79
CA LYS A 32 2.91 -130.94 -116.68
C LYS A 32 3.40 -131.75 -117.89
N ASP A 33 4.41 -132.56 -117.58
CA ASP A 33 4.74 -133.86 -118.18
C ASP A 33 5.60 -133.91 -119.46
N ALA A 34 6.69 -133.15 -119.42
CA ALA A 34 8.00 -133.53 -120.00
C ALA A 34 9.16 -133.27 -119.00
N ALA A 35 8.87 -133.33 -117.69
CA ALA A 35 9.51 -132.45 -116.69
C ALA A 35 10.25 -133.16 -115.54
N ILE A 36 10.97 -134.24 -115.80
CA ILE A 36 11.73 -134.99 -114.76
C ILE A 36 13.25 -134.96 -115.00
N ASP A 37 13.76 -135.36 -116.16
CA ASP A 37 15.23 -135.51 -116.34
C ASP A 37 16.02 -134.19 -116.48
N ALA A 38 15.40 -133.10 -116.97
CA ALA A 38 16.08 -131.80 -117.07
C ALA A 38 16.13 -131.02 -115.74
N LYS A 39 15.38 -131.43 -114.71
CA LYS A 39 15.24 -130.67 -113.44
C LYS A 39 16.24 -131.06 -112.35
N LEU A 40 16.94 -132.19 -112.49
CA LEU A 40 17.98 -132.59 -111.55
C LEU A 40 19.33 -131.86 -111.78
N GLY A 41 19.66 -131.50 -113.03
CA GLY A 41 20.85 -130.70 -113.34
C GLY A 41 20.77 -129.28 -112.75
N GLY A 42 19.71 -128.53 -113.10
CA GLY A 42 19.55 -127.15 -112.63
C GLY A 42 19.33 -127.00 -111.11
N LEU A 43 19.02 -128.08 -110.38
CA LEU A 43 18.96 -128.04 -108.92
C LEU A 43 20.35 -128.09 -108.28
N ALA A 44 21.31 -128.78 -108.90
CA ALA A 44 22.69 -128.81 -108.43
C ALA A 44 23.36 -127.44 -108.58
N ASP A 45 23.20 -126.80 -109.75
CA ASP A 45 23.73 -125.46 -110.03
C ASP A 45 23.11 -124.41 -109.09
N ALA A 46 21.79 -124.43 -108.90
CA ALA A 46 21.09 -123.50 -108.00
C ALA A 46 21.46 -123.69 -106.51
N VAL A 47 21.83 -124.91 -106.08
CA VAL A 47 22.37 -125.16 -104.73
C VAL A 47 23.80 -124.65 -104.60
N GLY A 48 24.62 -124.76 -105.66
CA GLY A 48 25.94 -124.14 -105.73
C GLY A 48 25.88 -122.61 -105.59
N ASP A 49 25.05 -121.95 -106.41
CA ASP A 49 24.84 -120.49 -106.34
C ASP A 49 24.31 -120.03 -104.97
N LEU A 50 23.44 -120.83 -104.33
CA LEU A 50 22.98 -120.55 -102.97
C LEU A 50 24.08 -120.70 -101.92
N GLN A 51 24.94 -121.72 -102.05
CA GLN A 51 26.05 -121.96 -101.13
C GLN A 51 27.11 -120.85 -101.24
N ASP A 52 27.45 -120.42 -102.45
CA ASP A 52 28.36 -119.30 -102.69
C ASP A 52 27.73 -117.96 -102.29
N GLY A 53 26.43 -117.78 -102.54
CA GLY A 53 25.66 -116.65 -102.02
C GLY A 53 25.68 -116.56 -100.49
N LEU A 54 25.48 -117.68 -99.80
CA LEU A 54 25.53 -117.76 -98.33
C LEU A 54 26.93 -117.47 -97.80
N ASN A 55 27.98 -118.03 -98.40
CA ASN A 55 29.38 -117.75 -98.06
C ASN A 55 29.72 -116.25 -98.24
N ASN A 56 29.23 -115.63 -99.32
CA ASN A 56 29.46 -114.20 -99.60
C ASN A 56 28.69 -113.30 -98.62
N VAL A 57 27.46 -113.67 -98.23
CA VAL A 57 26.72 -113.00 -97.14
C VAL A 57 27.44 -113.15 -95.80
N ASN A 58 27.93 -114.34 -95.46
CA ASN A 58 28.64 -114.59 -94.20
C ASN A 58 29.93 -113.76 -94.12
N ASN A 59 30.71 -113.71 -95.20
CA ASN A 59 31.91 -112.86 -95.32
C ASN A 59 31.58 -111.36 -95.20
N LYS A 60 30.42 -110.90 -95.72
CA LYS A 60 29.96 -109.52 -95.53
C LYS A 60 29.53 -109.23 -94.09
N ILE A 61 28.86 -110.17 -93.43
CA ILE A 61 28.47 -110.05 -92.02
C ILE A 61 29.70 -109.98 -91.13
N ASP A 62 30.71 -110.83 -91.34
CA ASP A 62 31.98 -110.79 -90.60
C ASP A 62 32.76 -109.48 -90.84
N ALA A 63 32.77 -108.98 -92.08
CA ALA A 63 33.38 -107.69 -92.41
C ALA A 63 32.65 -106.53 -91.73
N GLN A 64 31.31 -106.52 -91.76
CA GLN A 64 30.50 -105.51 -91.06
C GLN A 64 30.65 -105.62 -89.54
N GLY A 65 30.72 -106.83 -88.98
CA GLY A 65 30.95 -107.08 -87.55
C GLY A 65 32.30 -106.53 -87.09
N LYS A 66 33.37 -106.74 -87.87
CA LYS A 66 34.70 -106.16 -87.59
C LYS A 66 34.70 -104.63 -87.67
N VAL A 67 34.04 -104.04 -88.67
CA VAL A 67 33.90 -102.58 -88.77
C VAL A 67 33.08 -102.00 -87.62
N LEU A 68 31.99 -102.68 -87.22
CA LEU A 68 31.14 -102.25 -86.10
C LEU A 68 31.88 -102.37 -84.77
N ALA A 69 32.62 -103.45 -84.53
CA ALA A 69 33.46 -103.61 -83.34
C ALA A 69 34.52 -102.50 -83.25
N GLY A 70 35.24 -102.23 -84.34
CA GLY A 70 36.21 -101.12 -84.38
C GLY A 70 35.59 -99.74 -84.19
N ALA A 71 34.36 -99.52 -84.67
CA ALA A 71 33.61 -98.29 -84.43
C ALA A 71 33.17 -98.17 -82.95
N ILE A 72 32.72 -99.27 -82.33
CA ILE A 72 32.35 -99.32 -80.91
C ILE A 72 33.57 -99.06 -80.02
N ASP A 73 34.72 -99.69 -80.29
CA ASP A 73 35.97 -99.44 -79.56
C ASP A 73 36.46 -98.00 -79.75
N GLY A 74 36.35 -97.45 -80.96
CA GLY A 74 36.66 -96.04 -81.25
C GLY A 74 35.75 -95.05 -80.52
N VAL A 75 34.46 -95.35 -80.41
CA VAL A 75 33.49 -94.55 -79.61
C VAL A 75 33.77 -94.70 -78.12
N LYS A 76 34.02 -95.92 -77.63
CA LYS A 76 34.34 -96.21 -76.23
C LYS A 76 35.61 -95.47 -75.80
N SER A 77 36.68 -95.55 -76.58
CA SER A 77 37.94 -94.84 -76.29
C SER A 77 37.77 -93.32 -76.28
N LYS A 78 36.98 -92.75 -77.20
CA LYS A 78 36.63 -91.32 -77.18
C LYS A 78 35.79 -90.93 -75.96
N LEU A 79 34.82 -91.76 -75.58
CA LEU A 79 33.96 -91.51 -74.42
C LEU A 79 34.75 -91.61 -73.11
N GLU A 80 35.62 -92.61 -72.98
CA GLU A 80 36.50 -92.83 -71.83
C GLU A 80 37.54 -91.71 -71.70
N GLY A 81 38.10 -91.23 -72.81
CA GLY A 81 38.95 -90.04 -72.85
C GLY A 81 38.21 -88.76 -72.45
N ALA A 82 37.00 -88.54 -72.97
CA ALA A 82 36.17 -87.38 -72.63
C ALA A 82 35.74 -87.39 -71.15
N LEU A 83 35.31 -88.55 -70.63
CA LEU A 83 34.96 -88.73 -69.21
C LEU A 83 36.17 -88.47 -68.31
N LYS A 84 37.36 -88.97 -68.67
CA LYS A 84 38.59 -88.71 -67.91
C LYS A 84 38.95 -87.22 -67.91
N GLN A 85 38.93 -86.57 -69.08
CA GLN A 85 39.22 -85.14 -69.20
C GLN A 85 38.19 -84.27 -68.45
N GLN A 86 36.92 -84.67 -68.44
CA GLN A 86 35.87 -83.99 -67.69
C GLN A 86 36.03 -84.20 -66.18
N GLY A 87 36.43 -85.41 -65.74
CA GLY A 87 36.77 -85.70 -64.34
C GLY A 87 37.97 -84.88 -63.85
N GLU A 88 39.07 -84.85 -64.61
CA GLU A 88 40.25 -84.03 -64.31
C GLU A 88 39.90 -82.53 -64.21
N LYS A 89 38.96 -82.04 -65.04
CA LYS A 89 38.45 -80.68 -64.93
C LYS A 89 37.62 -80.45 -63.66
N PHE A 90 36.70 -81.36 -63.33
CA PHE A 90 35.92 -81.26 -62.09
C PHE A 90 36.81 -81.28 -60.84
N ASP A 91 37.85 -82.12 -60.79
CA ASP A 91 38.81 -82.15 -59.68
C ASP A 91 39.58 -80.83 -59.54
N GLN A 92 39.90 -80.16 -60.64
CA GLN A 92 40.51 -78.82 -60.62
C GLN A 92 39.51 -77.75 -60.16
N ASP A 93 38.27 -77.78 -60.66
CA ASP A 93 37.23 -76.83 -60.28
C ASP A 93 36.86 -76.97 -58.79
N ILE A 94 36.79 -78.20 -58.24
CA ILE A 94 36.60 -78.44 -56.80
C ILE A 94 37.77 -77.87 -55.99
N LYS A 95 39.03 -78.16 -56.35
CA LYS A 95 40.20 -77.60 -55.65
C LYS A 95 40.23 -76.07 -55.69
N ASN A 96 39.82 -75.47 -56.80
CA ASN A 96 39.72 -74.02 -56.94
C ASN A 96 38.59 -73.43 -56.09
N LEU A 97 37.48 -74.14 -55.91
CA LEU A 97 36.38 -73.75 -55.03
C LEU A 97 36.79 -73.87 -53.55
N ASP A 98 37.43 -74.97 -53.14
CA ASP A 98 37.94 -75.16 -51.78
C ASP A 98 38.95 -74.06 -51.40
N ALA A 99 39.87 -73.71 -52.29
CA ALA A 99 40.82 -72.62 -52.09
C ALA A 99 40.11 -71.25 -51.94
N LYS A 100 39.05 -70.99 -52.72
CA LYS A 100 38.24 -69.76 -52.58
C LYS A 100 37.45 -69.75 -51.28
N ILE A 101 36.87 -70.86 -50.86
CA ILE A 101 36.13 -71.00 -49.60
C ILE A 101 37.07 -70.74 -48.42
N ALA A 102 38.25 -71.38 -48.40
CA ALA A 102 39.26 -71.16 -47.36
C ALA A 102 39.73 -69.70 -47.30
N THR A 103 39.94 -69.06 -48.46
CA THR A 103 40.32 -67.64 -48.53
C THR A 103 39.21 -66.73 -47.99
N ALA A 104 37.97 -66.93 -48.43
CA ALA A 104 36.81 -66.14 -47.99
C ALA A 104 36.52 -66.32 -46.49
N GLN A 105 36.65 -67.54 -45.96
CA GLN A 105 36.53 -67.81 -44.52
C GLN A 105 37.63 -67.10 -43.73
N GLY A 106 38.88 -67.12 -44.21
CA GLY A 106 40.00 -66.41 -43.59
C GLY A 106 39.84 -64.89 -43.60
N GLU A 107 39.35 -64.31 -44.70
CA GLU A 107 39.05 -62.87 -44.80
C GLU A 107 37.88 -62.46 -43.90
N ASN A 108 36.80 -63.25 -43.85
CA ASN A 108 35.66 -62.97 -42.98
C ASN A 108 36.06 -63.06 -41.49
N LEU A 109 36.90 -64.03 -41.12
CA LEU A 109 37.44 -64.12 -39.75
C LEU A 109 38.30 -62.90 -39.39
N ARG A 110 39.15 -62.43 -40.31
CA ARG A 110 39.94 -61.20 -40.12
C ARG A 110 39.05 -59.96 -39.96
N LYS A 111 38.06 -59.77 -40.84
CA LYS A 111 37.10 -58.65 -40.73
C LYS A 111 36.33 -58.70 -39.41
N PHE A 112 35.93 -59.88 -38.95
CA PHE A 112 35.27 -60.06 -37.66
C PHE A 112 36.20 -59.76 -36.47
N GLU A 113 37.47 -60.18 -36.51
CA GLU A 113 38.46 -59.79 -35.50
C GLU A 113 38.74 -58.27 -35.49
N GLU A 114 38.86 -57.64 -36.65
CA GLU A 114 39.05 -56.20 -36.80
C GLU A 114 37.85 -55.42 -36.25
N GLN A 115 36.62 -55.81 -36.61
CA GLN A 115 35.39 -55.24 -36.04
C GLN A 115 35.32 -55.43 -34.52
N LYS A 116 35.68 -56.61 -34.01
CA LYS A 116 35.72 -56.89 -32.56
C LYS A 116 36.76 -56.04 -31.82
N ARG A 117 37.92 -55.77 -32.45
CA ARG A 117 38.95 -54.86 -31.91
C ARG A 117 38.49 -53.41 -31.95
N ALA A 118 37.88 -52.96 -33.06
CA ALA A 118 37.33 -51.62 -33.20
C ALA A 118 36.20 -51.35 -32.18
N MET A 119 35.25 -52.29 -32.03
CA MET A 119 34.18 -52.21 -31.04
C MET A 119 34.74 -52.17 -29.60
N LYS A 120 35.78 -52.96 -29.30
CA LYS A 120 36.44 -52.91 -27.98
C LYS A 120 37.12 -51.56 -27.73
N ALA A 121 37.79 -51.00 -28.73
CA ALA A 121 38.41 -49.67 -28.63
C ALA A 121 37.36 -48.57 -28.42
N GLN A 122 36.28 -48.58 -29.22
CA GLN A 122 35.14 -47.66 -29.05
C GLN A 122 34.49 -47.78 -27.67
N LYS A 123 34.32 -49.01 -27.15
CA LYS A 123 33.80 -49.22 -25.80
C LYS A 123 34.71 -48.60 -24.74
N GLN A 124 36.04 -48.77 -24.84
CA GLN A 124 36.99 -48.19 -23.90
C GLN A 124 37.04 -46.65 -23.99
N GLU A 125 36.91 -46.09 -25.20
CA GLU A 125 36.79 -44.63 -25.41
C GLU A 125 35.49 -44.08 -24.80
N LEU A 126 34.37 -44.79 -24.97
CA LEU A 126 33.08 -44.42 -24.40
C LEU A 126 33.10 -44.51 -22.86
N GLU A 127 33.67 -45.56 -22.29
CA GLU A 127 33.89 -45.70 -20.84
C GLU A 127 34.73 -44.54 -20.29
N SER A 128 35.82 -44.16 -20.98
CA SER A 128 36.64 -43.00 -20.60
C SER A 128 35.87 -41.67 -20.65
N LYS A 129 35.06 -41.45 -21.70
CA LYS A 129 34.23 -40.24 -21.83
C LYS A 129 33.11 -40.19 -20.79
N ILE A 130 32.47 -41.33 -20.48
CA ILE A 130 31.48 -41.42 -19.40
C ILE A 130 32.12 -41.08 -18.05
N GLN A 131 33.33 -41.58 -17.78
CA GLN A 131 34.06 -41.23 -16.56
C GLN A 131 34.39 -39.72 -16.49
N GLU A 132 34.91 -39.14 -17.57
CA GLU A 132 35.20 -37.69 -17.65
C GLU A 132 33.94 -36.82 -17.43
N VAL A 133 32.82 -37.17 -18.07
CA VAL A 133 31.53 -36.49 -17.88
C VAL A 133 31.03 -36.65 -16.44
N THR A 134 31.20 -37.83 -15.83
CA THR A 134 30.81 -38.09 -14.44
C THR A 134 31.66 -37.26 -13.46
N GLU A 135 32.97 -37.15 -13.69
CA GLU A 135 33.85 -36.28 -12.88
C GLU A 135 33.50 -34.80 -13.05
N ASN A 136 33.23 -34.35 -14.27
CA ASN A 136 32.84 -32.95 -14.53
C ASN A 136 31.48 -32.62 -13.90
N LEU A 137 30.48 -33.50 -14.00
CA LEU A 137 29.19 -33.35 -13.32
C LEU A 137 29.35 -33.30 -11.80
N THR A 138 30.21 -34.17 -11.24
CA THR A 138 30.51 -34.18 -9.79
C THR A 138 31.20 -32.88 -9.35
N ARG A 139 32.11 -32.32 -10.16
CA ARG A 139 32.75 -31.02 -9.90
C ARG A 139 31.72 -29.88 -9.94
N ALA A 140 30.88 -29.83 -10.96
CA ALA A 140 29.83 -28.82 -11.10
C ALA A 140 28.82 -28.88 -9.94
N GLN A 141 28.38 -30.09 -9.54
CA GLN A 141 27.49 -30.28 -8.40
C GLN A 141 28.11 -29.78 -7.09
N ASN A 142 29.41 -30.03 -6.87
CA ASN A 142 30.12 -29.55 -5.68
C ASN A 142 30.35 -28.02 -5.70
N GLN A 143 30.61 -27.42 -6.88
CA GLN A 143 30.69 -25.97 -7.04
C GLN A 143 29.35 -25.30 -6.73
N LEU A 144 28.26 -25.75 -7.36
CA LEU A 144 26.91 -25.23 -7.12
C LEU A 144 26.49 -25.38 -5.65
N ARG A 145 26.81 -26.51 -5.02
CA ARG A 145 26.55 -26.72 -3.58
C ARG A 145 27.33 -25.74 -2.71
N LYS A 146 28.56 -25.39 -3.08
CA LYS A 146 29.38 -24.39 -2.36
C LYS A 146 28.80 -22.99 -2.55
N GLU A 147 28.49 -22.61 -3.80
CA GLU A 147 27.92 -21.29 -4.14
C GLU A 147 26.57 -21.07 -3.44
N LEU A 148 25.69 -22.08 -3.41
CA LEU A 148 24.43 -22.03 -2.65
C LEU A 148 24.65 -21.91 -1.13
N GLN A 149 25.71 -22.52 -0.59
CA GLN A 149 26.04 -22.40 0.83
C GLN A 149 26.62 -21.03 1.17
N ASP A 150 27.51 -20.50 0.33
CA ASP A 150 28.11 -19.17 0.47
C ASP A 150 27.02 -18.09 0.36
N PHE A 151 26.17 -18.15 -0.68
CA PHE A 151 25.01 -17.26 -0.85
C PHE A 151 24.03 -17.32 0.32
N ARG A 152 23.74 -18.52 0.84
CA ARG A 152 22.88 -18.66 2.03
C ARG A 152 23.50 -17.99 3.26
N ASN A 153 24.81 -18.11 3.46
CA ASN A 153 25.51 -17.46 4.57
C ASN A 153 25.53 -15.93 4.41
N GLU A 154 25.74 -15.44 3.19
CA GLU A 154 25.70 -14.02 2.84
C GLU A 154 24.30 -13.42 3.10
N GLN A 155 23.24 -14.00 2.52
CA GLN A 155 21.84 -13.61 2.77
C GLN A 155 21.47 -13.65 4.26
N THR A 156 21.92 -14.67 5.00
CA THR A 156 21.67 -14.75 6.45
C THR A 156 22.36 -13.60 7.18
N THR A 157 23.59 -13.26 6.80
CA THR A 157 24.37 -12.18 7.43
C THR A 157 23.80 -10.80 7.09
N GLU A 158 23.43 -10.56 5.84
CA GLU A 158 22.78 -9.31 5.39
C GLU A 158 21.43 -9.11 6.09
N THR A 159 20.60 -10.16 6.17
CA THR A 159 19.31 -10.11 6.88
C THR A 159 19.49 -9.87 8.38
N GLN A 160 20.47 -10.52 9.00
CA GLN A 160 20.82 -10.35 10.42
C GLN A 160 21.28 -8.91 10.69
N GLN A 161 22.16 -8.36 9.84
CA GLN A 161 22.65 -6.99 9.96
C GLN A 161 21.52 -5.97 9.74
N ALA A 162 20.69 -6.14 8.71
CA ALA A 162 19.55 -5.25 8.47
C ALA A 162 18.54 -5.26 9.63
N PHE A 163 18.35 -6.41 10.29
CA PHE A 163 17.54 -6.51 11.51
C PHE A 163 18.18 -5.77 12.69
N GLU A 164 19.49 -5.91 12.91
CA GLU A 164 20.23 -5.21 13.97
C GLU A 164 20.26 -3.69 13.76
N ASP A 165 20.49 -3.22 12.53
CA ASP A 165 20.43 -1.80 12.16
C ASP A 165 19.02 -1.22 12.34
N THR A 166 17.98 -1.98 11.94
CA THR A 166 16.57 -1.61 12.15
C THR A 166 16.22 -1.53 13.64
N GLN A 167 16.66 -2.49 14.46
CA GLN A 167 16.46 -2.46 15.91
C GLN A 167 17.16 -1.25 16.53
N ALA A 168 18.40 -0.97 16.14
CA ALA A 168 19.15 0.19 16.61
C ALA A 168 18.48 1.52 16.21
N GLU A 169 17.83 1.59 15.04
CA GLU A 169 17.04 2.76 14.66
C GLU A 169 15.78 2.91 15.53
N TYR A 170 15.04 1.83 15.80
CA TYR A 170 13.89 1.87 16.71
C TYR A 170 14.30 2.33 18.12
N GLU A 171 15.40 1.81 18.67
CA GLU A 171 15.91 2.24 19.98
C GLU A 171 16.33 3.73 20.00
N ARG A 172 16.89 4.25 18.91
CA ARG A 172 17.19 5.69 18.77
C ARG A 172 15.91 6.53 18.70
N ARG A 173 14.92 6.11 17.91
CA ARG A 173 13.62 6.80 17.79
C ARG A 173 12.89 6.83 19.13
N THR A 174 12.87 5.73 19.87
CA THR A 174 12.27 5.67 21.22
C THR A 174 12.94 6.68 22.16
N LYS A 175 14.27 6.73 22.21
CA LYS A 175 14.99 7.71 23.06
C LYS A 175 14.72 9.17 22.69
N ILE A 176 14.53 9.47 21.40
CA ILE A 176 14.15 10.81 20.93
C ILE A 176 12.72 11.15 21.39
N ILE A 177 11.78 10.20 21.31
CA ILE A 177 10.40 10.38 21.75
C ILE A 177 10.34 10.52 23.28
N GLU A 178 11.10 9.74 24.04
CA GLU A 178 11.21 9.86 25.49
C GLU A 178 11.72 11.24 25.91
N ALA A 179 12.80 11.74 25.29
CA ALA A 179 13.32 13.08 25.55
C ALA A 179 12.32 14.19 25.16
N GLN A 180 11.55 14.00 24.08
CA GLN A 180 10.45 14.92 23.73
C GLN A 180 9.30 14.88 24.73
N ILE A 181 9.00 13.72 25.32
CA ILE A 181 7.97 13.60 26.37
C ILE A 181 8.44 14.33 27.64
N GLU A 182 9.71 14.20 28.01
CA GLU A 182 10.34 14.90 29.15
C GLU A 182 10.31 16.42 28.97
N ASP A 183 10.76 16.95 27.83
CA ASP A 183 10.72 18.39 27.47
C ASP A 183 9.28 18.97 27.48
N ASN A 184 8.30 18.20 26.99
CA ASN A 184 6.90 18.59 27.08
C ASN A 184 6.34 18.52 28.52
N GLN A 185 6.83 17.61 29.36
CA GLN A 185 6.44 17.54 30.78
C GLN A 185 6.97 18.75 31.55
N GLU A 186 8.25 19.10 31.39
CA GLU A 186 8.83 20.31 31.99
C GLU A 186 8.06 21.58 31.56
N THR A 187 7.73 21.69 30.27
CA THR A 187 6.92 22.80 29.74
C THR A 187 5.52 22.88 30.37
N ILE A 188 4.88 21.72 30.62
CA ILE A 188 3.57 21.65 31.30
C ILE A 188 3.69 22.03 32.78
N GLU A 189 4.78 21.65 33.45
CA GLU A 189 5.06 22.04 34.84
C GLU A 189 5.26 23.57 34.95
N GLU A 190 6.02 24.18 34.04
CA GLU A 190 6.20 25.64 34.00
C GLU A 190 4.84 26.36 33.80
N PHE A 191 4.00 25.90 32.86
CA PHE A 191 2.67 26.48 32.67
C PHE A 191 1.76 26.31 33.90
N ASN A 192 1.87 25.20 34.63
CA ASN A 192 1.12 25.00 35.88
C ASN A 192 1.61 25.92 37.02
N GLU A 193 2.92 26.18 37.10
CA GLU A 193 3.47 27.18 38.03
C GLU A 193 2.98 28.59 37.68
N GLN A 194 3.04 28.98 36.39
CA GLN A 194 2.52 30.27 35.92
C GLN A 194 1.02 30.44 36.24
N LEU A 195 0.19 29.42 35.99
CA LEU A 195 -1.24 29.43 36.36
C LEU A 195 -1.47 29.55 37.87
N THR A 196 -0.60 28.94 38.67
CA THR A 196 -0.65 29.03 40.14
C THR A 196 -0.29 30.43 40.62
N ASN A 197 0.75 31.04 40.05
CA ASN A 197 1.15 32.42 40.34
C ASN A 197 0.04 33.41 39.97
N VAL A 198 -0.57 33.29 38.78
CA VAL A 198 -1.71 34.14 38.38
C VAL A 198 -2.91 33.96 39.31
N ARG A 199 -3.21 32.74 39.78
CA ARG A 199 -4.26 32.52 40.79
C ARG A 199 -3.95 33.20 42.12
N ASN A 200 -2.70 33.15 42.57
CA ASN A 200 -2.26 33.82 43.80
C ASN A 200 -2.35 35.34 43.68
N GLU A 201 -1.99 35.92 42.52
CA GLU A 201 -2.18 37.35 42.25
C GLU A 201 -3.66 37.75 42.21
N GLN A 202 -4.52 36.96 41.57
CA GLN A 202 -5.98 37.21 41.57
C GLN A 202 -6.57 37.11 42.99
N ALA A 203 -6.12 36.16 43.81
CA ALA A 203 -6.53 36.05 45.20
C ALA A 203 -6.09 37.29 46.01
N LYS A 204 -4.85 37.76 45.82
CA LYS A 204 -4.33 38.98 46.43
C LYS A 204 -5.14 40.22 46.02
N GLN A 205 -5.49 40.36 44.74
CA GLN A 205 -6.33 41.46 44.25
C GLN A 205 -7.75 41.42 44.85
N ARG A 206 -8.33 40.25 45.07
CA ARG A 206 -9.63 40.12 45.75
C ARG A 206 -9.57 40.60 47.20
N VAL A 207 -8.54 40.21 47.95
CA VAL A 207 -8.34 40.69 49.33
C VAL A 207 -8.17 42.22 49.36
N GLN A 208 -7.41 42.80 48.42
CA GLN A 208 -7.30 44.27 48.31
C GLN A 208 -8.61 44.96 47.93
N GLN A 209 -9.47 44.33 47.13
CA GLN A 209 -10.81 44.87 46.83
C GLN A 209 -11.74 44.79 48.04
N GLU A 210 -11.63 43.73 48.84
CA GLU A 210 -12.39 43.55 50.10
C GLU A 210 -11.95 44.60 51.15
N GLU A 211 -10.64 44.80 51.33
CA GLU A 211 -10.06 45.85 52.19
C GLU A 211 -10.55 47.27 51.81
N ILE A 212 -10.54 47.61 50.51
CA ILE A 212 -11.09 48.90 50.02
C ILE A 212 -12.60 49.02 50.27
N LEU A 213 -13.36 47.93 50.18
CA LEU A 213 -14.79 47.95 50.47
C LEU A 213 -15.07 48.12 51.97
N GLU A 214 -14.26 47.53 52.84
CA GLU A 214 -14.31 47.75 54.29
C GLU A 214 -13.97 49.21 54.65
N GLU A 215 -12.89 49.78 54.09
CA GLU A 215 -12.54 51.20 54.28
C GLU A 215 -13.66 52.16 53.81
N LEU A 216 -14.28 51.87 52.67
CA LEU A 216 -15.41 52.64 52.16
C LEU A 216 -16.65 52.51 53.06
N GLN A 217 -16.89 51.34 53.64
CA GLN A 217 -17.99 51.14 54.59
C GLN A 217 -17.74 51.90 55.89
N GLU A 218 -16.54 51.81 56.47
CA GLU A 218 -16.17 52.58 57.68
C GLU A 218 -16.30 54.09 57.43
N THR A 219 -15.82 54.57 56.28
CA THR A 219 -15.94 55.98 55.88
C THR A 219 -17.42 56.41 55.78
N ASN A 220 -18.28 55.54 55.27
CA ASN A 220 -19.72 55.79 55.16
C ASN A 220 -20.42 55.80 56.54
N ASP A 221 -20.06 54.89 57.44
CA ASP A 221 -20.57 54.87 58.82
C ASP A 221 -20.13 56.12 59.61
N ILE A 222 -18.89 56.58 59.42
CA ILE A 222 -18.39 57.87 59.94
C ILE A 222 -19.21 59.03 59.38
N LEU A 223 -19.49 59.04 58.06
CA LEU A 223 -20.30 60.07 57.41
C LEU A 223 -21.73 60.11 57.96
N PHE A 224 -22.38 58.96 58.14
CA PHE A 224 -23.70 58.87 58.78
C PHE A 224 -23.67 59.36 60.24
N ALA A 225 -22.61 59.04 60.99
CA ALA A 225 -22.44 59.54 62.36
C ALA A 225 -22.25 61.07 62.39
N GLN A 226 -21.53 61.65 61.44
CA GLN A 226 -21.41 63.10 61.27
C GLN A 226 -22.74 63.74 60.87
N GLN A 227 -23.48 63.16 59.92
CA GLN A 227 -24.81 63.65 59.51
C GLN A 227 -25.80 63.63 60.68
N ARG A 228 -25.79 62.59 61.53
CA ARG A 228 -26.61 62.55 62.77
C ARG A 228 -26.24 63.67 63.73
N LYS A 229 -24.95 63.97 63.91
CA LYS A 229 -24.49 65.10 64.73
C LYS A 229 -24.95 66.45 64.15
N LEU A 230 -24.86 66.64 62.84
CA LEU A 230 -25.36 67.85 62.16
C LEU A 230 -26.88 68.00 62.31
N ASN A 231 -27.65 66.92 62.15
CA ASN A 231 -29.09 66.94 62.35
C ASN A 231 -29.46 67.32 63.80
N LEU A 232 -28.74 66.78 64.81
CA LEU A 232 -28.95 67.14 66.21
C LEU A 232 -28.59 68.61 66.50
N VAL A 233 -27.52 69.14 65.89
CA VAL A 233 -27.16 70.56 66.01
C VAL A 233 -28.20 71.45 65.32
N ALA A 234 -28.76 71.02 64.19
CA ALA A 234 -29.84 71.74 63.50
C ALA A 234 -31.15 71.75 64.32
N GLU A 235 -31.48 70.62 64.97
CA GLU A 235 -32.60 70.50 65.92
C GLU A 235 -32.39 71.44 67.12
N GLN A 236 -31.21 71.42 67.76
CA GLN A 236 -30.86 72.35 68.83
C GLN A 236 -30.88 73.82 68.40
N MET A 237 -30.47 74.15 67.17
CA MET A 237 -30.59 75.51 66.63
C MET A 237 -32.05 75.91 66.43
N ASN A 238 -32.92 74.97 66.04
CA ASN A 238 -34.35 75.21 65.88
C ASN A 238 -35.02 75.44 67.24
N ASP A 239 -34.68 74.63 68.26
CA ASP A 239 -35.11 74.82 69.65
C ASP A 239 -34.69 76.19 70.21
N ILE A 240 -33.44 76.60 69.97
CA ILE A 240 -32.93 77.92 70.36
C ILE A 240 -33.67 79.03 69.61
N GLN A 241 -33.97 78.84 68.32
CA GLN A 241 -34.73 79.81 67.54
C GLN A 241 -36.17 79.93 68.05
N GLU A 242 -36.81 78.83 68.42
CA GLU A 242 -38.14 78.81 69.04
C GLU A 242 -38.12 79.48 70.42
N GLU A 243 -37.12 79.20 71.27
CA GLU A 243 -36.96 79.89 72.56
C GLU A 243 -36.71 81.40 72.39
N VAL A 244 -35.94 81.79 71.37
CA VAL A 244 -35.70 83.21 71.05
C VAL A 244 -36.97 83.90 70.57
N HIS A 245 -37.77 83.25 69.72
CA HIS A 245 -39.08 83.77 69.30
C HIS A 245 -40.04 83.85 70.49
N GLU A 246 -40.16 82.82 71.32
CA GLU A 246 -41.04 82.81 72.49
C GLU A 246 -40.62 83.89 73.52
N ARG A 247 -39.32 84.11 73.71
CA ARG A 247 -38.80 85.23 74.52
C ARG A 247 -39.07 86.59 73.88
N MET A 248 -39.01 86.70 72.55
CA MET A 248 -39.30 87.92 71.80
C MET A 248 -40.78 88.26 71.84
N ASP A 249 -41.67 87.28 71.74
CA ASP A 249 -43.12 87.42 71.90
C ASP A 249 -43.47 87.82 73.34
N LYS A 250 -42.88 87.16 74.35
CA LYS A 250 -43.02 87.57 75.77
C LYS A 250 -42.49 88.99 76.02
N LEU A 251 -41.46 89.42 75.29
CA LEU A 251 -40.95 90.80 75.35
C LEU A 251 -41.89 91.78 74.64
N SER A 252 -42.45 91.42 73.48
CA SER A 252 -43.43 92.23 72.77
C SER A 252 -44.69 92.40 73.63
N GLN A 253 -45.23 91.31 74.17
CA GLN A 253 -46.37 91.35 75.08
C GLN A 253 -46.10 92.22 76.30
N LYS A 254 -44.93 92.10 76.94
CA LYS A 254 -44.54 93.01 78.04
C LYS A 254 -44.37 94.46 77.59
N LEU A 255 -43.98 94.70 76.34
CA LEU A 255 -43.90 96.05 75.77
C LEU A 255 -45.31 96.61 75.58
N ASP A 256 -46.21 95.83 75.00
CA ASP A 256 -47.62 96.18 74.77
C ASP A 256 -48.37 96.39 76.10
N ASP A 257 -48.16 95.52 77.09
CA ASP A 257 -48.69 95.69 78.45
C ASP A 257 -48.17 96.99 79.08
N ARG A 258 -46.88 97.29 78.98
CA ARG A 258 -46.31 98.56 79.48
C ARG A 258 -46.77 99.76 78.66
N ILE A 259 -47.00 99.63 77.36
CA ILE A 259 -47.57 100.68 76.51
C ILE A 259 -49.01 100.95 76.95
N ASN A 260 -49.82 99.91 77.17
CA ASN A 260 -51.20 100.01 77.65
C ASN A 260 -51.26 100.57 79.09
N GLU A 261 -50.36 100.15 79.98
CA GLU A 261 -50.26 100.66 81.34
C GLU A 261 -49.81 102.14 81.34
N THR A 262 -48.83 102.49 80.52
CA THR A 262 -48.39 103.89 80.32
C THR A 262 -49.48 104.74 79.65
N LEU A 263 -50.23 104.18 78.71
CA LEU A 263 -51.39 104.82 78.08
C LEU A 263 -52.51 105.04 79.09
N THR A 264 -52.77 104.07 79.97
CA THR A 264 -53.76 104.16 81.04
C THR A 264 -53.33 105.17 82.11
N ILE A 265 -52.04 105.22 82.45
CA ILE A 265 -51.46 106.27 83.29
C ILE A 265 -51.59 107.63 82.60
N ALA A 266 -51.26 107.75 81.30
CA ALA A 266 -51.39 108.99 80.55
C ALA A 266 -52.85 109.45 80.43
N GLN A 267 -53.80 108.53 80.23
CA GLN A 267 -55.24 108.82 80.25
C GLN A 267 -55.71 109.26 81.64
N ASN A 268 -55.31 108.58 82.71
CA ASN A 268 -55.61 109.01 84.09
C ASN A 268 -54.92 110.33 84.46
N THR A 269 -53.74 110.60 83.91
CA THR A 269 -53.00 111.85 84.09
C THR A 269 -53.67 112.96 83.30
N ASN A 270 -54.15 112.71 82.08
CA ASN A 270 -54.98 113.64 81.31
C ASN A 270 -56.35 113.86 81.97
N GLN A 271 -57.01 112.86 82.55
CA GLN A 271 -58.23 113.07 83.34
C GLN A 271 -57.98 113.85 84.63
N LYS A 272 -56.80 113.71 85.25
CA LYS A 272 -56.34 114.59 86.33
C LYS A 272 -55.97 115.99 85.81
N LEU A 273 -55.43 116.09 84.60
CA LEU A 273 -55.13 117.36 83.95
C LEU A 273 -56.42 118.09 83.64
N ASP A 274 -57.42 117.45 83.04
CA ASP A 274 -58.77 118.00 82.79
C ASP A 274 -59.41 118.48 84.10
N LYS A 275 -59.31 117.69 85.19
CA LYS A 275 -59.72 118.10 86.55
C LYS A 275 -58.89 119.22 87.19
N LEU A 276 -57.72 119.56 86.64
CA LEU A 276 -56.85 120.65 87.08
C LEU A 276 -56.78 121.80 86.06
N THR A 277 -57.42 121.66 84.90
CA THR A 277 -57.42 122.65 83.79
C THR A 277 -58.75 123.42 83.74
N GLU A 278 -59.72 123.04 84.56
CA GLU A 278 -60.93 123.84 84.82
C GLU A 278 -60.65 125.02 85.82
N GLU A 279 -59.48 125.05 86.48
CA GLU A 279 -59.00 126.19 87.28
C GLU A 279 -57.67 126.79 86.75
N ASN A 280 -57.78 127.90 86.02
CA ASN A 280 -56.75 128.86 85.57
C ASN A 280 -55.96 128.59 84.26
N PRO A 281 -56.06 129.51 83.28
CA PRO A 281 -55.04 129.75 82.24
C PRO A 281 -54.05 130.86 82.70
N PRO A 282 -53.11 131.38 81.87
CA PRO A 282 -52.25 130.77 80.84
C PRO A 282 -50.73 131.10 81.08
N LYS A 283 -49.80 130.69 80.18
CA LYS A 283 -48.83 131.57 79.46
C LYS A 283 -47.59 130.88 78.85
N GLU A 284 -47.02 131.57 77.87
CA GLU A 284 -45.90 131.19 76.99
C GLU A 284 -44.50 131.37 77.63
N THR A 285 -43.51 130.60 77.16
CA THR A 285 -42.16 131.01 76.67
C THR A 285 -41.35 129.73 76.42
N GLU A 286 -40.96 129.34 75.20
CA GLU A 286 -40.00 129.91 74.25
C GLU A 286 -38.50 129.74 74.64
N LYS A 287 -37.71 129.25 73.66
CA LYS A 287 -36.22 129.06 73.58
C LYS A 287 -35.62 127.68 73.95
N SER A 288 -34.61 127.14 73.25
CA SER A 288 -34.19 127.15 71.81
C SER A 288 -32.83 126.44 71.65
N VAL A 289 -32.54 125.85 70.47
CA VAL A 289 -31.22 125.31 69.99
C VAL A 289 -30.66 124.13 70.84
N SER A 290 -29.89 123.10 70.40
CA SER A 290 -29.09 122.73 69.20
C SER A 290 -28.96 121.17 69.17
N LYS A 291 -28.46 120.42 68.15
CA LYS A 291 -28.18 120.59 66.70
C LYS A 291 -27.85 119.21 66.06
N LEU A 292 -28.13 119.07 64.76
CA LEU A 292 -27.43 118.26 63.72
C LEU A 292 -27.35 116.71 63.79
N ALA A 293 -27.69 116.12 62.63
CA ALA A 293 -27.46 114.75 62.16
C ALA A 293 -26.04 114.65 61.47
N PRO A 294 -25.63 113.68 60.59
CA PRO A 294 -26.44 112.71 59.82
C PRO A 294 -25.86 111.31 59.44
N LEU A 295 -26.74 110.48 58.84
CA LEU A 295 -26.56 109.56 57.68
C LEU A 295 -25.52 108.40 57.64
N ALA A 296 -26.02 107.23 57.17
CA ALA A 296 -25.36 106.21 56.32
C ALA A 296 -24.24 105.32 56.93
N LYS A 297 -24.03 104.04 56.57
CA LYS A 297 -24.64 103.14 55.54
C LYS A 297 -24.30 101.65 55.84
N THR A 298 -25.09 100.72 55.27
CA THR A 298 -24.78 99.34 54.80
C THR A 298 -24.31 98.18 55.72
N SER A 299 -24.98 97.04 55.49
CA SER A 299 -24.52 95.63 55.41
C SER A 299 -24.43 94.68 56.63
N GLN A 300 -25.38 93.72 56.60
CA GLN A 300 -25.30 92.28 56.87
C GLN A 300 -24.46 91.67 58.02
N LYS A 301 -25.21 90.97 58.89
CA LYS A 301 -24.86 89.77 59.68
C LYS A 301 -24.18 88.64 58.87
N PRO A 302 -23.66 87.57 59.52
CA PRO A 302 -23.35 87.39 60.94
C PRO A 302 -21.90 86.93 61.21
N ARG A 303 -21.59 86.59 62.46
CA ARG A 303 -20.33 85.99 62.92
C ARG A 303 -20.48 84.48 63.01
N ASP A 304 -19.44 83.73 62.63
CA ASP A 304 -19.20 82.38 63.14
C ASP A 304 -18.09 82.38 64.21
N ILE A 305 -18.11 81.35 65.05
CA ILE A 305 -17.50 81.33 66.38
C ILE A 305 -16.59 80.09 66.52
N CYS A 306 -15.34 80.32 66.98
CA CYS A 306 -14.42 79.33 67.58
C CYS A 306 -13.90 78.18 66.66
N LEU A 307 -12.80 77.47 66.95
CA LEU A 307 -11.89 77.45 68.12
C LEU A 307 -10.46 77.00 67.68
N LEU A 308 -9.42 77.32 68.47
CA LEU A 308 -8.03 76.81 68.31
C LEU A 308 -7.81 75.46 69.03
N LEU A 309 -6.81 74.65 68.62
CA LEU A 309 -5.53 74.40 69.34
C LEU A 309 -4.66 73.23 68.76
N ILE A 310 -3.35 73.31 69.06
CA ILE A 310 -2.14 72.52 68.63
C ILE A 310 -2.10 71.04 69.13
N VAL A 311 -1.16 70.13 68.77
CA VAL A 311 0.34 70.19 68.58
C VAL A 311 0.92 69.07 67.67
N ASP A 312 2.24 69.12 67.38
CA ASP A 312 3.10 68.21 66.59
C ASP A 312 3.53 66.86 67.24
N GLU A 313 4.03 65.88 66.44
CA GLU A 313 5.46 65.41 66.40
C GLU A 313 5.70 64.02 65.71
N LYS A 314 6.74 63.92 64.83
CA LYS A 314 7.76 62.82 64.60
C LYS A 314 7.32 61.34 64.34
N GLU A 315 8.08 60.38 63.74
CA GLU A 315 9.49 60.23 63.32
C GLU A 315 9.73 59.06 62.28
N THR A 316 10.91 59.02 61.61
CA THR A 316 11.69 57.87 61.01
C THR A 316 11.16 56.82 59.97
N ILE A 317 11.60 56.94 58.69
CA ILE A 317 12.66 56.14 57.95
C ILE A 317 12.69 54.58 58.16
N PRO A 318 12.72 53.70 57.11
CA PRO A 318 13.89 53.58 56.20
C PRO A 318 13.71 53.19 54.70
N GLU A 319 14.84 53.32 53.99
CA GLU A 319 15.10 53.02 52.58
C GLU A 319 15.00 51.54 52.18
N THR A 320 14.71 51.27 50.90
CA THR A 320 15.34 50.15 50.16
C THR A 320 15.86 50.60 48.80
N LYS A 321 17.03 50.08 48.41
CA LYS A 321 17.74 50.39 47.16
C LYS A 321 17.31 49.43 46.05
N ILE A 322 17.11 49.94 44.84
CA ILE A 322 17.45 49.22 43.61
C ILE A 322 18.26 50.16 42.71
N LYS A 323 19.34 49.62 42.11
CA LYS A 323 20.23 50.30 41.15
C LYS A 323 20.02 49.69 39.76
N GLY A 324 20.31 50.48 38.73
CA GLY A 324 20.14 50.12 37.32
C GLY A 324 18.82 50.70 36.79
N GLU A 325 18.76 51.30 35.61
CA GLU A 325 19.63 51.10 34.45
C GLU A 325 20.23 52.41 33.90
N HIS A 326 21.26 52.28 33.07
CA HIS A 326 21.95 53.40 32.43
C HIS A 326 21.20 53.95 31.22
N GLU A 327 21.30 55.26 31.05
CA GLU A 327 20.91 55.98 29.85
C GLU A 327 21.58 55.42 28.60
N SER A 328 20.82 55.32 27.51
CA SER A 328 21.34 55.37 26.14
C SER A 328 20.27 55.94 25.22
N ALA A 329 20.18 57.27 25.19
CA ALA A 329 19.54 57.99 24.09
C ALA A 329 20.31 57.74 22.78
N PRO A 330 19.69 58.01 21.62
CA PRO A 330 19.98 59.33 21.06
C PRO A 330 18.74 60.13 20.63
N LEU A 331 18.88 61.44 20.78
CA LEU A 331 17.99 62.47 20.25
C LEU A 331 18.16 62.66 18.74
N THR A 332 17.04 62.80 18.03
CA THR A 332 16.82 63.67 16.85
C THR A 332 15.29 63.81 16.71
N LYS A 333 14.65 64.98 16.88
CA LYS A 333 14.55 66.12 15.93
C LYS A 333 14.07 65.67 14.53
N GLU A 334 13.12 66.31 13.86
CA GLU A 334 12.68 67.71 13.94
C GLU A 334 11.24 67.91 13.34
N ASP A 335 10.63 69.08 13.60
CA ASP A 335 9.51 69.73 12.88
C ASP A 335 8.35 68.92 12.24
N GLN A 336 7.13 69.18 12.72
CA GLN A 336 6.21 70.10 12.01
C GLN A 336 5.04 70.61 12.88
N ARG A 337 4.78 71.92 12.83
CA ARG A 337 3.59 72.58 13.40
C ARG A 337 2.50 72.74 12.34
N LYS A 338 1.23 72.56 12.74
CA LYS A 338 0.00 73.27 12.32
C LYS A 338 -1.23 72.52 12.85
N GLU A 339 -2.36 73.14 13.17
CA GLU A 339 -2.72 74.56 13.30
C GLU A 339 -3.83 74.67 14.36
N GLU A 340 -3.99 75.84 14.97
CA GLU A 340 -4.87 76.10 16.11
C GLU A 340 -6.28 76.52 15.66
N GLN A 341 -7.33 75.95 16.25
CA GLN A 341 -8.65 76.60 16.28
C GLN A 341 -9.48 76.17 17.50
N ALA A 342 -10.14 77.13 18.15
CA ALA A 342 -10.78 76.96 19.44
C ALA A 342 -12.31 76.92 19.37
N GLN A 343 -12.90 76.08 20.23
CA GLN A 343 -14.11 76.27 21.08
C GLN A 343 -15.23 77.25 20.61
N PRO A 344 -16.51 76.86 20.80
CA PRO A 344 -17.08 76.92 22.14
C PRO A 344 -18.01 75.76 22.59
N ASN A 345 -18.41 75.88 23.85
CA ASN A 345 -19.16 74.96 24.71
C ASN A 345 -20.68 75.25 24.66
N GLU A 346 -21.54 74.23 24.66
CA GLU A 346 -22.97 74.41 25.01
C GLU A 346 -23.57 73.11 25.60
N GLN A 347 -24.53 73.26 26.52
CA GLN A 347 -25.03 72.18 27.39
C GLN A 347 -26.37 71.57 26.91
N ASN A 348 -26.62 70.32 27.34
CA ASN A 348 -27.93 69.72 27.62
C ASN A 348 -29.09 69.91 26.61
N THR A 349 -29.40 68.87 25.82
CA THR A 349 -30.73 68.18 25.82
C THR A 349 -30.68 66.90 24.97
N GLU A 350 -31.74 66.07 25.02
CA GLU A 350 -32.00 64.88 24.18
C GLU A 350 -31.47 63.49 24.62
N ALA A 351 -31.68 63.15 25.89
CA ALA A 351 -31.78 61.73 26.29
C ALA A 351 -33.12 61.11 25.82
N ALA A 352 -33.22 60.74 24.55
CA ALA A 352 -34.34 59.96 23.98
C ALA A 352 -34.08 59.26 22.62
N GLY A 353 -32.95 59.53 21.95
CA GLY A 353 -32.75 59.17 20.53
C GLY A 353 -31.63 58.17 20.19
N GLU A 354 -30.90 57.64 21.19
CA GLU A 354 -29.72 56.78 20.92
C GLU A 354 -30.03 55.27 20.94
N GLU A 355 -31.08 54.82 21.65
CA GLU A 355 -31.41 53.39 21.74
C GLU A 355 -31.81 52.78 20.38
N THR A 356 -32.38 53.56 19.46
CA THR A 356 -32.75 53.08 18.11
C THR A 356 -31.55 52.89 17.18
N LYS A 357 -30.52 53.73 17.27
CA LYS A 357 -29.29 53.53 16.49
C LYS A 357 -28.51 52.29 16.95
N GLN A 358 -28.62 51.94 18.23
CA GLN A 358 -28.01 50.74 18.77
C GLN A 358 -28.79 49.49 18.38
N SER A 359 -30.13 49.54 18.27
CA SER A 359 -30.92 48.42 17.75
C SER A 359 -30.68 48.15 16.27
N ASP A 360 -30.56 49.19 15.43
CA ASP A 360 -30.37 49.03 13.99
C ASP A 360 -29.02 48.37 13.67
N ASN A 361 -27.95 48.73 14.39
CA ASN A 361 -26.62 48.16 14.23
C ASN A 361 -26.58 46.66 14.64
N VAL A 362 -27.31 46.29 15.71
CA VAL A 362 -27.48 44.88 16.11
C VAL A 362 -28.30 44.09 15.08
N LEU A 363 -29.29 44.72 14.44
CA LEU A 363 -30.07 44.11 13.36
C LEU A 363 -29.22 43.82 12.12
N GLU A 364 -28.32 44.73 11.76
CA GLU A 364 -27.38 44.57 10.64
C GLU A 364 -26.33 43.48 10.92
N GLU A 365 -25.79 43.38 12.15
CA GLU A 365 -24.95 42.25 12.57
C GLU A 365 -25.69 40.90 12.53
N ILE A 366 -26.97 40.86 12.92
CA ILE A 366 -27.79 39.64 12.86
C ILE A 366 -28.05 39.21 11.40
N GLU A 367 -28.31 40.13 10.48
CA GLU A 367 -28.45 39.80 9.05
C GLU A 367 -27.12 39.31 8.44
N LYS A 368 -26.00 39.90 8.85
CA LYS A 368 -24.65 39.46 8.45
C LYS A 368 -24.32 38.06 8.96
N LEU A 369 -24.57 37.76 10.23
CA LEU A 369 -24.41 36.42 10.81
C LEU A 369 -25.33 35.40 10.14
N LYS A 370 -26.58 35.77 9.83
CA LYS A 370 -27.55 34.91 9.15
C LYS A 370 -27.11 34.57 7.71
N THR A 371 -26.61 35.54 6.96
CA THR A 371 -26.12 35.33 5.58
C THR A 371 -24.82 34.53 5.56
N GLU A 372 -23.90 34.76 6.50
CA GLU A 372 -22.68 33.94 6.65
C GLU A 372 -23.02 32.48 7.00
N THR A 373 -23.94 32.27 7.96
CA THR A 373 -24.37 30.93 8.39
C THR A 373 -25.05 30.16 7.26
N LEU A 374 -25.93 30.82 6.48
CA LEU A 374 -26.53 30.23 5.27
C LEU A 374 -25.47 29.83 4.23
N THR A 375 -24.47 30.69 4.01
CA THR A 375 -23.39 30.41 3.05
C THR A 375 -22.52 29.23 3.49
N ARG A 376 -22.24 29.10 4.80
CA ARG A 376 -21.56 27.92 5.38
C ARG A 376 -22.40 26.64 5.19
N LEU A 377 -23.68 26.67 5.52
CA LEU A 377 -24.58 25.51 5.34
C LEU A 377 -24.66 25.05 3.89
N GLN A 378 -24.77 26.00 2.95
CA GLN A 378 -24.84 25.71 1.52
C GLN A 378 -23.52 25.10 1.00
N THR A 379 -22.37 25.54 1.53
CA THR A 379 -21.05 24.96 1.22
C THR A 379 -20.94 23.51 1.73
N ILE A 380 -21.33 23.26 2.99
CA ILE A 380 -21.30 21.92 3.60
C ILE A 380 -22.23 20.96 2.83
N GLN A 381 -23.41 21.41 2.43
CA GLN A 381 -24.36 20.61 1.66
C GLN A 381 -23.80 20.25 0.27
N GLN A 382 -23.00 21.12 -0.33
CA GLN A 382 -22.33 20.87 -1.60
C GLN A 382 -21.17 19.87 -1.45
N GLU A 383 -20.34 19.99 -0.41
CA GLU A 383 -19.27 19.02 -0.09
C GLU A 383 -19.83 17.61 0.19
N ILE A 384 -20.94 17.49 0.93
CA ILE A 384 -21.62 16.21 1.18
C ILE A 384 -22.12 15.58 -0.12
N SER A 385 -22.65 16.38 -1.05
CA SER A 385 -23.14 15.88 -2.34
C SER A 385 -21.99 15.34 -3.20
N THR A 386 -20.86 16.06 -3.29
CA THR A 386 -19.67 15.63 -4.03
C THR A 386 -19.06 14.35 -3.45
N GLY A 387 -18.96 14.24 -2.12
CA GLY A 387 -18.45 13.03 -1.47
C GLY A 387 -19.35 11.80 -1.65
N LEU A 388 -20.67 11.99 -1.79
CA LEU A 388 -21.61 10.89 -2.07
C LEU A 388 -21.51 10.39 -3.51
N GLU A 389 -21.37 11.30 -4.50
CA GLU A 389 -21.16 10.92 -5.91
C GLU A 389 -19.85 10.15 -6.13
N GLU A 390 -18.77 10.48 -5.42
CA GLU A 390 -17.52 9.70 -5.44
C GLU A 390 -17.74 8.27 -4.89
N ILE A 391 -18.42 8.12 -3.75
CA ILE A 391 -18.66 6.80 -3.13
C ILE A 391 -19.57 5.93 -4.00
N GLU A 392 -20.63 6.49 -4.59
CA GLU A 392 -21.62 5.77 -5.40
C GLU A 392 -21.05 5.32 -6.77
N SER A 393 -19.91 5.87 -7.20
CA SER A 393 -19.18 5.45 -8.41
C SER A 393 -18.37 4.15 -8.27
N SER A 394 -18.30 3.57 -7.06
CA SER A 394 -17.53 2.35 -6.76
C SER A 394 -18.18 1.08 -7.36
N PRO A 395 -17.54 0.35 -8.30
CA PRO A 395 -18.14 -0.84 -8.91
C PRO A 395 -18.29 -1.99 -7.92
N THR A 396 -19.46 -2.62 -7.89
CA THR A 396 -19.77 -3.70 -6.95
C THR A 396 -19.30 -5.08 -7.45
N LYS A 397 -18.69 -5.85 -6.54
CA LYS A 397 -18.38 -7.30 -6.62
C LYS A 397 -17.38 -7.77 -7.69
N SER A 398 -16.08 -7.75 -7.37
CA SER A 398 -15.22 -8.96 -7.30
C SER A 398 -13.76 -8.60 -7.01
N LYS A 399 -13.04 -9.47 -6.29
CA LYS A 399 -11.75 -9.24 -5.60
C LYS A 399 -11.80 -8.15 -4.49
N PRO A 400 -11.02 -8.28 -3.41
CA PRO A 400 -10.80 -7.18 -2.47
C PRO A 400 -10.06 -6.02 -3.17
N PRO A 401 -10.31 -4.76 -2.78
CA PRO A 401 -9.61 -3.61 -3.36
C PRO A 401 -8.11 -3.71 -3.08
N LYS A 402 -7.30 -3.30 -4.05
CA LYS A 402 -5.83 -3.29 -3.95
C LYS A 402 -5.37 -2.28 -2.89
N PRO A 403 -4.24 -2.50 -2.18
CA PRO A 403 -3.74 -1.58 -1.15
C PRO A 403 -3.58 -0.15 -1.67
N SER A 404 -2.98 -0.03 -2.86
CA SER A 404 -2.82 1.20 -3.65
C SER A 404 -4.11 2.00 -3.77
N THR A 405 -5.25 1.35 -3.98
CA THR A 405 -6.57 2.00 -4.11
C THR A 405 -7.05 2.61 -2.79
N ILE A 406 -6.70 2.00 -1.66
CA ILE A 406 -7.04 2.51 -0.31
C ILE A 406 -6.15 3.71 0.02
N THR A 407 -4.84 3.62 -0.26
CA THR A 407 -3.89 4.72 -0.02
C THR A 407 -4.17 5.91 -0.95
N ALA A 408 -4.54 5.70 -2.21
CA ALA A 408 -4.94 6.77 -3.13
C ALA A 408 -6.15 7.58 -2.59
N SER A 409 -7.14 6.91 -1.99
CA SER A 409 -8.26 7.59 -1.32
C SER A 409 -7.81 8.42 -0.12
N GLN A 410 -6.82 7.95 0.65
CA GLN A 410 -6.23 8.70 1.76
C GLN A 410 -5.44 9.92 1.28
N VAL A 411 -4.69 9.81 0.18
CA VAL A 411 -4.01 10.95 -0.47
C VAL A 411 -5.00 12.01 -0.91
N LEU A 412 -6.12 11.63 -1.55
CA LEU A 412 -7.21 12.55 -1.93
C LEU A 412 -7.80 13.31 -0.72
N GLN A 413 -8.04 12.60 0.39
CA GLN A 413 -8.49 13.23 1.65
C GLN A 413 -7.43 14.14 2.28
N ALA A 414 -6.14 13.80 2.18
CA ALA A 414 -5.06 14.66 2.65
C ALA A 414 -4.90 15.92 1.80
N GLN A 415 -5.00 15.83 0.46
CA GLN A 415 -5.01 17.00 -0.43
C GLN A 415 -6.18 17.94 -0.14
N SER A 416 -7.39 17.41 0.12
CA SER A 416 -8.53 18.26 0.46
C SER A 416 -8.34 18.96 1.82
N LYS A 417 -7.84 18.27 2.85
CA LYS A 417 -7.44 18.88 4.14
C LYS A 417 -6.42 20.01 3.95
N VAL A 418 -5.35 19.78 3.18
CA VAL A 418 -4.32 20.81 2.90
C VAL A 418 -4.94 22.03 2.22
N LYS A 419 -5.79 21.83 1.20
CA LYS A 419 -6.48 22.90 0.48
C LYS A 419 -7.43 23.71 1.37
N ILE A 420 -8.13 23.04 2.30
CA ILE A 420 -8.99 23.70 3.30
C ILE A 420 -8.14 24.53 4.27
N LYS A 421 -7.06 23.96 4.84
CA LYS A 421 -6.17 24.68 5.76
C LYS A 421 -5.45 25.85 5.10
N GLN A 422 -5.04 25.71 3.84
CA GLN A 422 -4.42 26.79 3.07
C GLN A 422 -5.39 27.97 2.85
N LYS A 423 -6.67 27.69 2.61
CA LYS A 423 -7.74 28.70 2.51
C LYS A 423 -8.08 29.33 3.87
N ALA A 424 -7.98 28.58 4.97
CA ALA A 424 -8.11 29.11 6.33
C ALA A 424 -6.96 30.07 6.68
N LEU A 425 -5.71 29.68 6.40
CA LEU A 425 -4.54 30.53 6.62
C LEU A 425 -4.59 31.84 5.79
N GLN A 426 -5.15 31.80 4.57
CA GLN A 426 -5.38 33.03 3.80
C GLN A 426 -6.37 33.98 4.48
N ARG A 427 -7.43 33.46 5.12
CA ARG A 427 -8.41 34.29 5.85
C ARG A 427 -7.80 34.94 7.09
N GLN A 428 -7.10 34.17 7.91
CA GLN A 428 -6.40 34.73 9.08
C GLN A 428 -5.33 35.76 8.67
N LYS A 429 -4.58 35.54 7.57
CA LYS A 429 -3.65 36.57 7.05
C LYS A 429 -4.34 37.84 6.53
N GLU A 430 -5.61 37.78 6.15
CA GLU A 430 -6.41 38.98 5.87
C GLU A 430 -6.96 39.64 7.15
N GLU A 431 -7.29 38.86 8.18
CA GLU A 431 -7.80 39.31 9.48
C GLU A 431 -6.67 39.96 10.31
N GLU A 432 -5.50 39.33 10.43
CA GLU A 432 -4.27 39.91 10.97
C GLU A 432 -3.96 41.26 10.30
N LYS A 433 -4.08 41.34 8.98
CA LYS A 433 -3.84 42.57 8.22
C LYS A 433 -4.86 43.68 8.52
N LYS A 434 -6.13 43.35 8.75
CA LYS A 434 -7.18 44.30 9.18
C LYS A 434 -6.92 44.77 10.62
N ALA A 435 -6.61 43.86 11.53
CA ALA A 435 -6.25 44.17 12.92
C ALA A 435 -5.01 45.08 12.98
N LYS A 436 -3.99 44.82 12.16
CA LYS A 436 -2.76 45.63 12.06
C LYS A 436 -3.06 47.04 11.54
N GLN A 437 -3.98 47.20 10.58
CA GLN A 437 -4.45 48.51 10.11
C GLN A 437 -5.26 49.26 11.18
N GLN A 438 -6.16 48.60 11.91
CA GLN A 438 -6.90 49.21 13.02
C GLN A 438 -5.97 49.63 14.17
N ALA A 439 -4.99 48.81 14.54
CA ALA A 439 -4.00 49.13 15.57
C ALA A 439 -3.09 50.31 15.18
N GLN A 440 -2.78 50.48 13.88
CA GLN A 440 -2.07 51.66 13.37
C GLN A 440 -2.95 52.93 13.34
N ALA A 441 -4.24 52.80 13.00
CA ALA A 441 -5.17 53.93 12.95
C ALA A 441 -5.57 54.43 14.35
N GLN A 442 -5.73 53.53 15.32
CA GLN A 442 -6.04 53.84 16.71
C GLN A 442 -5.25 52.92 17.66
N PRO A 443 -4.15 53.41 18.27
CA PRO A 443 -3.28 52.60 19.14
C PRO A 443 -3.86 52.48 20.56
N THR A 444 -5.00 51.82 20.70
CA THR A 444 -5.57 51.45 22.01
C THR A 444 -4.96 50.14 22.51
N LYS A 445 -4.92 49.95 23.84
CA LYS A 445 -4.51 48.66 24.45
C LYS A 445 -5.35 47.47 23.96
N GLN A 446 -6.62 47.71 23.61
CA GLN A 446 -7.52 46.68 23.10
C GLN A 446 -7.12 46.25 21.68
N ASN A 447 -6.85 47.19 20.78
CA ASN A 447 -6.43 46.90 19.41
C ASN A 447 -5.04 46.21 19.37
N GLN A 448 -4.12 46.60 20.27
CA GLN A 448 -2.85 45.88 20.43
C GLN A 448 -3.02 44.44 20.91
N LYS A 449 -3.98 44.19 21.81
CA LYS A 449 -4.25 42.83 22.31
C LYS A 449 -4.88 41.95 21.22
N GLN A 450 -5.84 42.47 20.45
CA GLN A 450 -6.41 41.77 19.30
C GLN A 450 -5.35 41.43 18.24
N LEU A 451 -4.44 42.36 17.93
CA LEU A 451 -3.33 42.06 17.00
C LEU A 451 -2.41 40.93 17.49
N GLN A 452 -2.14 40.84 18.81
CA GLN A 452 -1.35 39.73 19.37
C GLN A 452 -2.09 38.39 19.36
N GLU A 453 -3.42 38.42 19.42
CA GLU A 453 -4.29 37.23 19.36
C GLU A 453 -4.35 36.70 17.91
N GLU A 454 -4.62 37.58 16.94
CA GLU A 454 -4.55 37.31 15.50
C GLU A 454 -3.16 36.79 15.05
N GLU A 455 -2.06 37.40 15.50
CA GLU A 455 -0.70 36.91 15.19
C GLU A 455 -0.41 35.52 15.80
N LYS A 456 -1.04 35.16 16.93
CA LYS A 456 -0.92 33.81 17.53
C LYS A 456 -1.74 32.80 16.75
N GLU A 457 -2.99 33.13 16.42
CA GLU A 457 -3.86 32.26 15.62
C GLU A 457 -3.25 31.98 14.25
N THR A 458 -2.74 33.01 13.57
CA THR A 458 -2.09 32.88 12.25
C THR A 458 -0.87 31.95 12.30
N LYS A 459 -0.06 32.03 13.36
CA LYS A 459 1.06 31.10 13.60
C LYS A 459 0.60 29.67 13.87
N GLN A 460 -0.53 29.50 14.58
CA GLN A 460 -1.11 28.18 14.80
C GLN A 460 -1.62 27.58 13.48
N ALA A 461 -2.37 28.32 12.66
CA ALA A 461 -2.84 27.85 11.36
C ALA A 461 -1.68 27.52 10.39
N GLU A 462 -0.56 28.26 10.45
CA GLU A 462 0.63 27.97 9.66
C GLU A 462 1.32 26.67 10.11
N LYS A 463 1.45 26.43 11.42
CA LYS A 463 1.91 25.15 11.98
C LYS A 463 1.00 23.99 11.57
N GLU A 464 -0.31 24.20 11.63
CA GLU A 464 -1.33 23.23 11.27
C GLU A 464 -1.37 22.90 9.77
N LEU A 465 -1.05 23.86 8.90
CA LEU A 465 -0.90 23.67 7.47
C LEU A 465 0.36 22.85 7.16
N ASN A 466 1.50 23.20 7.77
CA ASN A 466 2.75 22.46 7.60
C ASN A 466 2.60 20.99 8.03
N GLN A 467 1.91 20.72 9.16
CA GLN A 467 1.61 19.34 9.59
C GLN A 467 0.79 18.58 8.53
N ALA A 468 -0.26 19.19 7.97
CA ALA A 468 -1.08 18.56 6.93
C ALA A 468 -0.30 18.33 5.63
N GLN A 469 0.65 19.21 5.28
CA GLN A 469 1.55 19.00 4.14
C GLN A 469 2.51 17.83 4.39
N THR A 470 3.07 17.69 5.60
CA THR A 470 3.92 16.52 5.93
C THR A 470 3.13 15.20 5.98
N GLU A 471 1.85 15.23 6.39
CA GLU A 471 0.95 14.06 6.33
C GLU A 471 0.70 13.65 4.87
N LEU A 472 0.47 14.63 3.97
CA LEU A 472 0.30 14.41 2.55
C LEU A 472 1.56 13.83 1.89
N GLU A 473 2.74 14.43 2.08
CA GLU A 473 4.00 13.94 1.51
C GLU A 473 4.31 12.49 1.94
N HIS A 474 3.97 12.12 3.17
CA HIS A 474 4.14 10.75 3.67
C HIS A 474 3.17 9.77 2.98
N LEU A 475 1.91 10.18 2.76
CA LEU A 475 0.92 9.37 2.05
C LEU A 475 1.23 9.23 0.55
N GLU A 476 1.75 10.28 -0.09
CA GLU A 476 2.19 10.24 -1.49
C GLU A 476 3.37 9.27 -1.67
N LYS A 477 4.41 9.34 -0.81
CA LYS A 477 5.52 8.36 -0.80
C LYS A 477 5.06 6.92 -0.54
N LYS A 478 4.05 6.74 0.32
CA LYS A 478 3.44 5.42 0.57
C LYS A 478 2.70 4.90 -0.66
N LEU A 479 2.01 5.77 -1.40
CA LEU A 479 1.34 5.41 -2.65
C LEU A 479 2.36 4.98 -3.72
N GLU A 480 3.42 5.76 -3.94
CA GLU A 480 4.51 5.42 -4.88
C GLU A 480 5.14 4.06 -4.57
N PHE A 481 5.35 3.75 -3.28
CA PHE A 481 5.86 2.46 -2.82
C PHE A 481 4.88 1.31 -3.08
N GLU A 482 3.58 1.50 -2.82
CA GLU A 482 2.55 0.49 -3.09
C GLU A 482 2.35 0.25 -4.59
N GLU A 483 2.39 1.29 -5.43
CA GLU A 483 2.37 1.15 -6.91
C GLU A 483 3.62 0.41 -7.42
N THR A 484 4.80 0.68 -6.85
CA THR A 484 6.05 -0.01 -7.21
C THR A 484 6.00 -1.49 -6.86
N LEU A 485 5.44 -1.85 -5.68
CA LEU A 485 5.21 -3.24 -5.29
C LEU A 485 4.22 -3.93 -6.24
N GLU A 486 3.12 -3.27 -6.57
CA GLU A 486 2.08 -3.84 -7.43
C GLU A 486 2.58 -4.06 -8.87
N ALA A 487 3.43 -3.15 -9.38
CA ALA A 487 4.10 -3.34 -10.66
C ALA A 487 5.09 -4.53 -10.63
N LYS A 488 5.82 -4.71 -9.52
CA LYS A 488 6.72 -5.87 -9.33
C LYS A 488 5.99 -7.19 -9.16
N GLU A 489 4.80 -7.19 -8.54
CA GLU A 489 3.94 -8.36 -8.44
C GLU A 489 3.41 -8.76 -9.83
N GLN A 490 2.97 -7.80 -10.66
CA GLN A 490 2.55 -8.07 -12.04
C GLN A 490 3.70 -8.58 -12.92
N GLU A 491 4.90 -7.98 -12.84
CA GLU A 491 6.10 -8.47 -13.54
C GLU A 491 6.44 -9.90 -13.13
N LEU A 492 6.22 -10.27 -11.86
CA LEU A 492 6.48 -11.62 -11.35
C LEU A 492 5.39 -12.63 -11.79
N GLU A 493 4.11 -12.24 -11.83
CA GLU A 493 3.02 -13.05 -12.42
C GLU A 493 3.25 -13.27 -13.93
N GLU A 494 3.68 -12.25 -14.67
CA GLU A 494 3.97 -12.34 -16.11
C GLU A 494 5.17 -13.28 -16.37
N ASN A 495 6.29 -13.08 -15.67
CA ASN A 495 7.45 -13.98 -15.75
C ASN A 495 7.09 -15.44 -15.40
N GLN A 496 6.29 -15.66 -14.36
CA GLN A 496 5.82 -17.02 -14.00
C GLN A 496 4.92 -17.62 -15.09
N SER A 497 4.03 -16.84 -15.69
CA SER A 497 3.19 -17.28 -16.81
C SER A 497 4.04 -17.61 -18.06
N GLU A 498 5.05 -16.80 -18.38
CA GLU A 498 5.97 -17.08 -19.48
C GLU A 498 6.78 -18.36 -19.22
N GLU A 499 7.30 -18.57 -18.00
CA GLU A 499 8.01 -19.79 -17.65
C GLU A 499 7.10 -21.03 -17.75
N LEU A 500 5.87 -20.95 -17.24
CA LEU A 500 4.85 -22.01 -17.38
C LEU A 500 4.54 -22.30 -18.85
N GLN A 501 4.44 -21.28 -19.69
CA GLN A 501 4.20 -21.42 -21.12
C GLN A 501 5.41 -22.02 -21.85
N GLN A 502 6.65 -21.67 -21.47
CA GLN A 502 7.87 -22.30 -21.98
C GLN A 502 7.96 -23.77 -21.58
N GLN A 503 7.72 -24.10 -20.31
CA GLN A 503 7.67 -25.48 -19.81
C GLN A 503 6.59 -26.29 -20.56
N TRP A 504 5.39 -25.73 -20.72
CA TRP A 504 4.31 -26.38 -21.49
C TRP A 504 4.69 -26.62 -22.96
N SER A 505 5.30 -25.64 -23.62
CA SER A 505 5.79 -25.80 -25.00
C SER A 505 6.86 -26.88 -25.13
N THR A 506 7.72 -27.04 -24.10
CA THR A 506 8.75 -28.07 -24.04
C THR A 506 8.14 -29.46 -23.87
N VAL A 507 7.15 -29.61 -22.97
CA VAL A 507 6.37 -30.85 -22.82
C VAL A 507 5.65 -31.21 -24.11
N GLN A 508 5.05 -30.24 -24.80
CA GLN A 508 4.38 -30.46 -26.08
C GLN A 508 5.35 -30.89 -27.20
N ALA A 509 6.56 -30.30 -27.25
CA ALA A 509 7.60 -30.69 -28.20
C ALA A 509 8.14 -32.11 -27.93
N LEU A 510 8.42 -32.46 -26.66
CA LEU A 510 8.83 -33.80 -26.26
C LEU A 510 7.75 -34.85 -26.57
N SER A 511 6.47 -34.51 -26.36
CA SER A 511 5.34 -35.37 -26.72
C SER A 511 5.27 -35.63 -28.24
N GLN A 512 5.49 -34.60 -29.07
CA GLN A 512 5.55 -34.77 -30.53
C GLN A 512 6.76 -35.59 -30.97
N GLN A 513 7.94 -35.37 -30.37
CA GLN A 513 9.13 -36.16 -30.68
C GLN A 513 8.92 -37.65 -30.37
N ALA A 514 8.34 -37.99 -29.21
CA ALA A 514 8.04 -39.38 -28.84
C ALA A 514 7.04 -40.04 -29.81
N LEU A 515 6.02 -39.30 -30.26
CA LEU A 515 5.08 -39.77 -31.29
C LEU A 515 5.75 -40.02 -32.64
N GLN A 516 6.75 -39.22 -33.00
CA GLN A 516 7.46 -39.34 -34.27
C GLN A 516 8.52 -40.44 -34.26
N GLU A 517 9.27 -40.61 -33.16
CA GLU A 517 10.18 -41.75 -32.97
C GLU A 517 9.44 -43.10 -33.00
N ASN A 518 8.19 -43.16 -32.52
CA ASN A 518 7.35 -44.35 -32.63
C ASN A 518 6.91 -44.67 -34.08
N GLN A 519 6.68 -43.65 -34.93
CA GLN A 519 6.34 -43.89 -36.35
C GLN A 519 7.52 -44.41 -37.17
N ASP A 520 8.75 -44.01 -36.84
CA ASP A 520 9.96 -44.48 -37.54
C ASP A 520 10.45 -45.86 -37.05
N GLN A 521 9.96 -46.37 -35.90
CA GLN A 521 10.31 -47.70 -35.39
C GLN A 521 9.37 -48.84 -35.83
N GLU A 522 8.24 -48.56 -36.50
CA GLU A 522 7.23 -49.54 -36.95
C GLU A 522 7.71 -50.48 -38.10
N LYS A 523 9.02 -50.74 -38.18
CA LYS A 523 9.65 -51.56 -39.22
C LYS A 523 10.79 -52.47 -38.76
N SER A 524 11.04 -52.60 -37.45
CA SER A 524 12.08 -53.51 -36.94
C SER A 524 11.79 -54.10 -35.55
N GLU A 525 11.32 -55.35 -35.58
CA GLU A 525 11.44 -56.39 -34.53
C GLU A 525 10.52 -56.30 -33.28
N GLU A 526 9.56 -57.24 -33.26
CA GLU A 526 8.58 -57.70 -32.23
C GLU A 526 9.14 -58.04 -30.82
N THR A 527 10.29 -57.49 -30.41
CA THR A 527 10.91 -57.79 -29.09
C THR A 527 11.28 -56.56 -28.26
N LYS A 528 10.91 -55.34 -28.71
CA LYS A 528 11.07 -54.11 -27.93
C LYS A 528 9.76 -53.54 -27.37
N GLU A 529 8.61 -53.92 -27.92
CA GLU A 529 7.29 -53.45 -27.45
C GLU A 529 7.09 -53.80 -25.96
N GLU A 530 7.41 -55.02 -25.53
CA GLU A 530 7.23 -55.46 -24.14
C GLU A 530 8.11 -54.69 -23.13
N GLU A 531 9.25 -54.14 -23.54
CA GLU A 531 10.12 -53.32 -22.67
C GLU A 531 9.75 -51.82 -22.72
N LEU A 532 9.14 -51.37 -23.82
CA LEU A 532 8.60 -50.02 -23.99
C LEU A 532 7.26 -49.85 -23.29
N ASP A 533 6.31 -50.78 -23.45
CA ASP A 533 5.02 -50.80 -22.74
C ASP A 533 5.26 -50.80 -21.23
N LYS A 534 6.22 -51.60 -20.76
CA LYS A 534 6.59 -51.64 -19.34
C LYS A 534 7.14 -50.33 -18.81
N LYS A 535 7.96 -49.60 -19.61
CA LYS A 535 8.44 -48.25 -19.25
C LYS A 535 7.35 -47.19 -19.36
N LEU A 536 6.43 -47.32 -20.31
CA LEU A 536 5.29 -46.42 -20.47
C LEU A 536 4.32 -46.58 -19.30
N GLU A 537 4.08 -47.82 -18.85
CA GLU A 537 3.26 -48.12 -17.67
C GLU A 537 3.97 -47.66 -16.38
N GLU A 538 5.30 -47.84 -16.26
CA GLU A 538 6.09 -47.33 -15.13
C GLU A 538 6.09 -45.79 -15.05
N LEU A 539 6.23 -45.08 -16.18
CA LEU A 539 6.08 -43.61 -16.25
C LEU A 539 4.65 -43.16 -15.96
N THR A 540 3.64 -43.86 -16.50
CA THR A 540 2.22 -43.55 -16.23
C THR A 540 1.90 -43.76 -14.75
N GLN A 541 2.51 -44.76 -14.12
CA GLN A 541 2.34 -45.03 -12.70
C GLN A 541 3.07 -43.99 -11.83
N GLN A 542 4.29 -43.56 -12.18
CA GLN A 542 4.96 -42.44 -11.52
C GLN A 542 4.16 -41.14 -11.63
N LEU A 543 3.58 -40.86 -12.80
CA LEU A 543 2.78 -39.65 -13.02
C LEU A 543 1.48 -39.67 -12.19
N LYS A 544 0.88 -40.86 -12.04
CA LYS A 544 -0.30 -41.11 -11.19
C LYS A 544 0.02 -41.07 -9.69
N GLU A 545 1.22 -41.49 -9.27
CA GLU A 545 1.71 -41.35 -7.90
C GLU A 545 2.05 -39.89 -7.57
N MET A 546 2.62 -39.12 -8.53
CA MET A 546 2.76 -37.66 -8.40
C MET A 546 1.40 -36.96 -8.33
N GLU A 547 0.43 -37.33 -9.17
CA GLU A 547 -0.92 -36.77 -9.13
C GLU A 547 -1.62 -37.10 -7.80
N GLN A 548 -1.48 -38.32 -7.28
CA GLN A 548 -2.01 -38.70 -5.96
C GLN A 548 -1.29 -38.00 -4.80
N THR A 549 0.03 -37.80 -4.85
CA THR A 549 0.75 -37.07 -3.80
C THR A 549 0.47 -35.56 -3.86
N ALA A 550 0.31 -34.98 -5.05
CA ALA A 550 -0.16 -33.61 -5.23
C ALA A 550 -1.60 -33.44 -4.71
N ALA A 551 -2.52 -34.34 -5.05
CA ALA A 551 -3.89 -34.33 -4.55
C ALA A 551 -3.96 -34.55 -3.02
N ALA A 552 -3.11 -35.42 -2.46
CA ALA A 552 -3.00 -35.61 -1.01
C ALA A 552 -2.45 -34.37 -0.30
N SER A 553 -1.43 -33.72 -0.87
CA SER A 553 -0.87 -32.44 -0.41
C SER A 553 -1.89 -31.31 -0.46
N GLN A 554 -2.65 -31.19 -1.55
CA GLN A 554 -3.72 -30.20 -1.67
C GLN A 554 -4.86 -30.46 -0.67
N LYS A 555 -5.15 -31.73 -0.37
CA LYS A 555 -6.18 -32.13 0.60
C LYS A 555 -5.76 -31.89 2.05
N THR A 556 -4.49 -32.10 2.40
CA THR A 556 -3.95 -31.71 3.72
C THR A 556 -3.84 -30.19 3.85
N MET A 557 -3.42 -29.47 2.81
CA MET A 557 -3.35 -28.00 2.81
C MET A 557 -4.73 -27.34 2.96
N THR A 558 -5.75 -27.84 2.27
CA THR A 558 -7.14 -27.35 2.42
C THR A 558 -7.75 -27.70 3.78
N MET A 559 -7.42 -28.86 4.36
CA MET A 559 -7.81 -29.20 5.73
C MET A 559 -7.15 -28.28 6.77
N PHE A 560 -5.87 -27.93 6.57
CA PHE A 560 -5.15 -26.95 7.38
C PHE A 560 -5.77 -25.54 7.27
N MET A 561 -6.09 -25.06 6.06
CA MET A 561 -6.79 -23.78 5.89
C MET A 561 -8.14 -23.77 6.61
N LEU A 562 -8.93 -24.84 6.53
CA LEU A 562 -10.20 -24.94 7.25
C LEU A 562 -10.03 -24.85 8.77
N PHE A 563 -9.04 -25.56 9.33
CA PHE A 563 -8.71 -25.43 10.75
C PHE A 563 -8.29 -24.01 11.13
N LEU A 564 -7.48 -23.34 10.30
CA LEU A 564 -6.99 -21.99 10.55
C LEU A 564 -8.13 -20.95 10.47
N ILE A 565 -9.09 -21.11 9.55
CA ILE A 565 -10.30 -20.28 9.46
C ILE A 565 -11.19 -20.47 10.69
N ILE A 566 -11.43 -21.71 11.12
CA ILE A 566 -12.21 -22.01 12.34
C ILE A 566 -11.53 -21.39 13.57
N PHE A 567 -10.21 -21.55 13.68
CA PHE A 567 -9.42 -21.02 14.78
C PHE A 567 -9.44 -19.48 14.83
N LEU A 568 -9.36 -18.80 13.68
CA LEU A 568 -9.49 -17.33 13.61
C LEU A 568 -10.91 -16.85 14.00
N LEU A 569 -11.96 -17.56 13.59
CA LEU A 569 -13.34 -17.25 13.98
C LEU A 569 -13.55 -17.42 15.49
N GLU A 570 -13.08 -18.52 16.07
CA GLU A 570 -13.10 -18.74 17.52
C GLU A 570 -12.28 -17.68 18.27
N TYR A 571 -11.08 -17.34 17.80
CA TYR A 571 -10.24 -16.30 18.39
C TYR A 571 -10.95 -14.94 18.45
N VAL A 572 -11.65 -14.54 17.38
CA VAL A 572 -12.45 -13.30 17.36
C VAL A 572 -13.59 -13.35 18.39
N VAL A 573 -14.26 -14.49 18.55
CA VAL A 573 -15.31 -14.68 19.57
C VAL A 573 -14.73 -14.63 20.99
N TYR A 574 -13.62 -15.33 21.26
CA TYR A 574 -12.99 -15.35 22.59
C TYR A 574 -12.37 -14.00 22.99
N LYS A 575 -11.79 -13.27 22.02
CA LYS A 575 -11.29 -11.90 22.23
C LYS A 575 -12.43 -10.94 22.58
N ARG A 576 -13.58 -11.06 21.93
CA ARG A 576 -14.77 -10.23 22.20
C ARG A 576 -15.42 -10.53 23.55
N ASN A 577 -15.30 -11.76 24.04
CA ASN A 577 -15.87 -12.21 25.32
C ASN A 577 -14.87 -12.18 26.50
N GLY A 578 -13.65 -11.66 26.31
CA GLY A 578 -12.68 -11.48 27.39
C GLY A 578 -12.12 -12.78 27.99
N LEU A 579 -12.06 -13.88 27.21
CA LEU A 579 -11.64 -15.21 27.68
C LEU A 579 -10.32 -15.69 27.02
N PRO A 580 -9.18 -15.01 27.24
CA PRO A 580 -7.90 -15.41 26.64
C PRO A 580 -7.42 -16.80 27.09
N GLY A 581 -7.84 -17.26 28.27
CA GLY A 581 -7.51 -18.60 28.77
C GLY A 581 -8.06 -19.74 27.90
N LEU A 582 -9.21 -19.57 27.26
CA LEU A 582 -9.74 -20.59 26.32
C LEU A 582 -8.93 -20.66 25.03
N VAL A 583 -8.36 -19.53 24.56
CA VAL A 583 -7.48 -19.51 23.39
C VAL A 583 -6.23 -20.36 23.66
N ILE A 584 -5.60 -20.18 24.83
CA ILE A 584 -4.42 -20.98 25.22
C ILE A 584 -4.79 -22.46 25.34
N LEU A 585 -5.97 -22.78 25.90
CA LEU A 585 -6.46 -24.16 25.98
C LEU A 585 -6.65 -24.78 24.58
N ASN A 586 -7.29 -24.07 23.64
CA ASN A 586 -7.50 -24.57 22.27
C ASN A 586 -6.17 -24.69 21.49
N ILE A 587 -5.20 -23.79 21.68
CA ILE A 587 -3.84 -23.94 21.12
C ILE A 587 -3.19 -25.23 21.65
N THR A 588 -3.25 -25.43 22.97
CA THR A 588 -2.66 -26.63 23.60
C THR A 588 -3.35 -27.90 23.12
N LEU A 589 -4.67 -27.87 22.95
CA LEU A 589 -5.45 -28.99 22.42
C LEU A 589 -5.12 -29.27 20.94
N ALA A 590 -4.94 -28.23 20.13
CA ALA A 590 -4.58 -28.36 18.72
C ALA A 590 -3.15 -28.94 18.54
N ILE A 591 -2.19 -28.50 19.35
CA ILE A 591 -0.83 -29.07 19.39
C ILE A 591 -0.88 -30.54 19.83
N ALA A 592 -1.66 -30.87 20.87
CA ALA A 592 -1.84 -32.25 21.31
C ALA A 592 -2.55 -33.14 20.27
N TYR A 593 -3.46 -32.58 19.47
CA TYR A 593 -4.13 -33.29 18.39
C TYR A 593 -3.20 -33.49 17.18
N TYR A 594 -2.38 -32.50 16.84
CA TYR A 594 -1.39 -32.59 15.77
C TYR A 594 -0.30 -33.62 16.10
N HIS A 595 0.17 -33.65 17.35
CA HIS A 595 1.13 -34.63 17.84
C HIS A 595 0.50 -35.94 18.34
N ARG A 596 -0.80 -36.20 18.09
CA ARG A 596 -1.54 -37.34 18.65
C ARG A 596 -0.87 -38.69 18.40
N ASP A 597 -0.32 -38.92 17.21
CA ASP A 597 0.27 -40.22 16.87
C ASP A 597 1.67 -40.36 17.47
N THR A 598 2.50 -39.30 17.51
CA THR A 598 3.73 -39.26 18.33
C THR A 598 3.43 -39.44 19.82
N LEU A 599 2.36 -38.85 20.35
CA LEU A 599 1.97 -38.97 21.76
C LEU A 599 1.45 -40.39 22.10
N LYS A 600 0.86 -41.09 21.13
CA LYS A 600 0.55 -42.52 21.27
C LYS A 600 1.82 -43.37 21.31
N GLU A 601 2.77 -43.11 20.42
CA GLU A 601 4.06 -43.81 20.37
C GLU A 601 4.82 -43.65 21.72
N TYR A 602 4.81 -42.45 22.31
CA TYR A 602 5.31 -42.21 23.68
C TYR A 602 4.44 -42.79 24.82
N SER A 603 3.23 -43.28 24.55
CA SER A 603 2.35 -43.91 25.55
C SER A 603 2.39 -45.44 25.54
N GLU A 604 3.01 -46.04 24.52
CA GLU A 604 3.29 -47.47 24.41
C GLU A 604 4.72 -47.82 24.91
N LEU A 605 5.49 -46.81 25.32
CA LEU A 605 6.77 -46.85 26.03
C LEU A 605 6.57 -46.72 27.56
#